data_AF-A0A6B3GAZ0-F1
#
_entry.id   AF-A0A6B3GAZ0-F1
#
_cell.length_a   1.000
_cell.length_b   1.000
_cell.length_c   1.000
_cell.angle_alpha   90.00
_cell.angle_beta   90.00
_cell.angle_gamma   90.00
#
_symmetry.space_group_name_H-M   'P 1'
#
loop_
_entity.id
_entity.type
_entity.pdbx_description
1 polymer ?
#
loop_
_entity_poly.entity_id
_entity_poly.type
_entity_poly.pdbx_seq_one_letter_code
_entity_poly.pdbx_strand_id
1 'polypeptide(L)'
;MPRPKAGPGIWRAGHKPRAAEEPDKVPTRQLLVGAVVSALVGWLLGSLLWNGYLGQFWIWPLLLLTPDDAFQSMYFVVASWTYYAVVFGGIAVFFGRLGGWPELLRRTRAAVRQANANAEAAQGAPPPPPESDPALWPQLRADGAEAAADALAAELREGRMTDVDYARIDHAWRTGRARAEITEQVRARGAAACAHGSGARDLPARAAQHDLPLRQVRIGAAADSPRNPYVYRGAGIALDPAVLGTSALVVGPSGREPAEGIVAPVIESLCLQALAGQAAVVAVTSAGSAAPQNRAFDVVLRAGDPSIAHGLDLYAGLDDADEAAAVLAEALVGDLAEAGRDDRWAATALAQLLGPWRAVHDRFPGVDELRDLLDSEAARAALRAALDEREATAHLRELDAFERRSAAPGGPAEAL
;
A
#
# COMPACT_ATOMS: atom_id res chain seq x y z
N MET A 1 14.59 3.45 11.50
CA MET A 1 13.58 2.50 12.03
C MET A 1 13.68 1.17 11.28
N PRO A 2 13.49 0.02 11.94
CA PRO A 2 13.46 -1.28 11.25
C PRO A 2 12.23 -1.39 10.34
N ARG A 3 12.42 -2.06 9.21
CA ARG A 3 11.40 -2.29 8.18
C ARG A 3 11.37 -3.78 7.80
N PRO A 4 10.93 -4.66 8.70
CA PRO A 4 10.91 -6.09 8.41
C PRO A 4 10.07 -6.39 7.17
N LYS A 5 10.38 -7.48 6.46
CA LYS A 5 9.54 -7.96 5.36
C LYS A 5 8.17 -8.33 5.94
N ALA A 6 7.10 -7.89 5.28
CA ALA A 6 5.73 -8.13 5.69
C ALA A 6 4.87 -8.45 4.45
N GLY A 7 3.64 -8.92 4.68
CA GLY A 7 2.66 -9.12 3.62
C GLY A 7 2.30 -7.82 2.88
N PRO A 8 1.65 -7.93 1.71
CA PRO A 8 1.24 -6.77 0.91
C PRO A 8 0.30 -5.85 1.73
N GLY A 9 0.45 -4.54 1.55
CA GLY A 9 -0.39 -3.54 2.23
C GLY A 9 -0.12 -3.36 3.72
N ILE A 10 0.84 -4.07 4.33
CA ILE A 10 1.26 -3.83 5.71
C ILE A 10 2.24 -2.65 5.75
N TRP A 11 1.98 -1.69 6.62
CA TRP A 11 2.90 -0.61 6.95
C TRP A 11 4.14 -1.18 7.64
N ARG A 12 5.32 -1.06 7.02
CA ARG A 12 6.54 -1.74 7.47
C ARG A 12 7.36 -0.95 8.47
N ALA A 13 7.31 0.38 8.45
CA ALA A 13 8.10 1.20 9.37
C ALA A 13 7.64 0.98 10.81
N GLY A 14 8.51 0.37 11.63
CA GLY A 14 8.20 0.01 13.01
C GLY A 14 7.24 -1.19 13.17
N HIS A 15 7.00 -1.94 12.09
CA HIS A 15 6.17 -3.14 12.15
C HIS A 15 6.81 -4.22 13.02
N LYS A 16 5.99 -4.88 13.85
CA LYS A 16 6.38 -6.07 14.63
C LYS A 16 5.63 -7.28 14.07
N PRO A 17 6.31 -8.21 13.38
CA PRO A 17 5.67 -9.40 12.82
C PRO A 17 4.97 -10.21 13.92
N ARG A 18 3.72 -10.60 13.66
CA ARG A 18 3.01 -11.58 14.51
C ARG A 18 3.48 -13.00 14.16
N ALA A 19 3.28 -13.94 15.08
CA ALA A 19 3.52 -15.36 14.82
C ALA A 19 2.69 -15.87 13.63
N ALA A 20 3.16 -16.93 12.95
CA ALA A 20 2.51 -17.46 11.76
C ALA A 20 1.12 -18.07 12.03
N GLU A 21 0.90 -18.62 13.23
CA GLU A 21 -0.36 -19.26 13.61
C GLU A 21 -1.04 -18.50 14.76
N GLU A 22 -2.37 -18.41 14.70
CA GLU A 22 -3.18 -17.92 15.81
C GLU A 22 -3.08 -18.92 16.97
N PRO A 23 -2.68 -18.50 18.19
CA PRO A 23 -2.59 -19.41 19.32
C PRO A 23 -3.95 -20.06 19.58
N ASP A 24 -3.97 -21.38 19.60
CA ASP A 24 -5.18 -22.18 19.70
C ASP A 24 -5.94 -21.86 21.00
N LYS A 25 -7.06 -21.13 20.88
CA LYS A 25 -7.84 -20.60 22.00
C LYS A 25 -8.72 -21.68 22.61
N VAL A 26 -8.15 -22.77 23.12
CA VAL A 26 -8.87 -23.55 24.13
C VAL A 26 -8.79 -22.75 25.43
N PRO A 27 -9.92 -22.33 26.04
CA PRO A 27 -9.91 -21.44 27.18
C PRO A 27 -9.06 -22.03 28.30
N THR A 28 -7.96 -21.36 28.66
CA THR A 28 -7.03 -21.81 29.71
C THR A 28 -7.78 -22.13 31.01
N ARG A 29 -8.88 -21.43 31.29
CA ARG A 29 -9.77 -21.68 32.43
C ARG A 29 -10.40 -23.08 32.42
N GLN A 30 -10.87 -23.58 31.29
CA GLN A 30 -11.52 -24.90 31.21
C GLN A 30 -10.52 -26.03 31.43
N LEU A 31 -9.31 -25.90 30.89
CA LEU A 31 -8.21 -26.83 31.13
C LEU A 31 -7.71 -26.79 32.58
N LEU A 32 -7.63 -25.60 33.19
CA LEU A 32 -7.22 -25.46 34.58
C LEU A 32 -8.25 -26.06 35.54
N VAL A 33 -9.54 -25.82 35.30
CA VAL A 33 -10.63 -26.39 36.09
C VAL A 33 -10.64 -27.92 35.95
N GLY A 34 -10.50 -28.46 34.73
CA GLY A 34 -10.39 -29.90 34.51
C GLY A 34 -9.20 -30.51 35.25
N ALA A 35 -8.02 -29.90 35.15
CA ALA A 35 -6.81 -30.38 35.81
C ALA A 35 -6.90 -30.36 37.34
N VAL A 36 -7.47 -29.29 37.92
CA VAL A 36 -7.67 -29.16 39.37
C VAL A 36 -8.72 -30.14 39.87
N VAL A 37 -9.85 -30.28 39.18
CA VAL A 37 -10.90 -31.23 39.56
C VAL A 37 -10.38 -32.66 39.53
N SER A 38 -9.68 -33.07 38.46
CA SER A 38 -9.09 -34.41 38.39
C SER A 38 -8.02 -34.65 39.47
N ALA A 39 -7.22 -33.64 39.81
CA ALA A 39 -6.23 -33.75 40.89
C ALA A 39 -6.90 -33.88 42.27
N LEU A 40 -7.95 -33.10 42.54
CA LEU A 40 -8.72 -33.19 43.79
C LEU A 40 -9.42 -34.54 43.92
N VAL A 41 -9.98 -35.09 42.84
CA VAL A 41 -10.62 -36.42 42.84
C VAL A 41 -9.59 -37.52 43.09
N GLY A 42 -8.42 -37.46 42.42
CA GLY A 42 -7.33 -38.41 42.65
C GLY A 42 -6.78 -38.33 44.09
N TRP A 43 -6.65 -37.12 44.63
CA TRP A 43 -6.22 -36.91 46.02
C TRP A 43 -7.26 -37.40 47.04
N LEU A 44 -8.54 -37.12 46.81
CA LEU A 44 -9.63 -37.60 47.65
C LEU A 44 -9.65 -39.13 47.65
N LEU A 45 -9.57 -39.75 46.48
CA LEU A 45 -9.51 -41.21 46.36
C LEU A 45 -8.31 -41.77 47.12
N GLY A 46 -7.12 -41.23 46.91
CA GLY A 46 -5.93 -41.64 47.64
C GLY A 46 -6.05 -41.46 49.15
N SER A 47 -6.67 -40.35 49.60
CA SER A 47 -6.93 -40.07 51.01
C SER A 47 -7.91 -41.07 51.63
N LEU A 48 -8.98 -41.46 50.91
CA LEU A 48 -9.90 -42.50 51.40
C LEU A 48 -9.23 -43.87 51.51
N LEU A 49 -8.34 -44.22 50.57
CA LEU A 49 -7.55 -45.46 50.65
C LEU A 49 -6.59 -45.44 51.83
N TRP A 50 -5.88 -44.32 52.04
CA TRP A 50 -4.88 -44.16 53.11
C TRP A 50 -5.51 -44.16 54.51
N ASN A 51 -6.65 -43.48 54.68
CA ASN A 51 -7.36 -43.41 55.95
C ASN A 51 -8.26 -44.64 56.22
N GLY A 52 -8.25 -45.65 55.35
CA GLY A 52 -8.97 -46.91 55.56
C GLY A 52 -10.48 -46.85 55.37
N TYR A 53 -11.03 -45.76 54.83
CA TYR A 53 -12.48 -45.61 54.62
C TYR A 53 -13.06 -46.56 53.57
N LEU A 54 -12.23 -46.97 52.61
CA LEU A 54 -12.59 -47.98 51.61
C LEU A 54 -12.31 -49.41 52.10
N GLY A 55 -11.72 -49.59 53.30
CA GLY A 55 -11.34 -50.90 53.83
C GLY A 55 -9.99 -51.40 53.31
N GLN A 56 -9.60 -52.62 53.71
CA GLN A 56 -8.28 -53.19 53.44
C GLN A 56 -8.19 -53.99 52.12
N PHE A 57 -9.21 -53.95 51.25
CA PHE A 57 -9.25 -54.76 50.04
C PHE A 57 -8.07 -54.50 49.10
N TRP A 58 -7.54 -53.27 49.08
CA TRP A 58 -6.42 -52.88 48.22
C TRP A 58 -5.06 -53.29 48.80
N ILE A 59 -4.98 -53.59 50.10
CA ILE A 59 -3.77 -54.10 50.76
C ILE A 59 -3.76 -55.64 50.74
N TRP A 60 -4.91 -56.25 50.49
CA TRP A 60 -5.10 -57.70 50.45
C TRP A 60 -4.13 -58.46 49.53
N PRO A 61 -3.81 -57.98 48.30
CA PRO A 61 -2.82 -58.63 47.45
C PRO A 61 -1.41 -58.64 48.06
N LEU A 62 -1.03 -57.57 48.76
CA LEU A 62 0.25 -57.48 49.47
C LEU A 62 0.27 -58.48 50.64
N LEU A 63 -0.84 -58.59 51.38
CA LEU A 63 -0.95 -59.55 52.49
C LEU A 63 -0.92 -61.00 52.02
N LEU A 64 -1.56 -61.32 50.89
CA LEU A 64 -1.61 -62.68 50.34
C LEU A 64 -0.26 -63.14 49.75
N LEU A 65 0.52 -62.22 49.17
CA LEU A 65 1.84 -62.52 48.63
C LEU A 65 2.95 -62.52 49.70
N THR A 66 2.66 -62.11 50.93
CA THR A 66 3.64 -62.03 52.02
C THR A 66 3.56 -63.28 52.90
N PRO A 67 4.64 -64.09 52.99
CA PRO A 67 4.73 -65.20 53.93
C PRO A 67 4.66 -64.74 55.40
N ASP A 68 4.06 -65.56 56.28
CA ASP A 68 3.81 -65.22 57.70
C ASP A 68 5.09 -64.91 58.52
N ASP A 69 6.23 -65.43 58.09
CA ASP A 69 7.56 -65.21 58.67
C ASP A 69 8.25 -63.92 58.20
N ALA A 70 7.74 -63.27 57.14
CA ALA A 70 8.33 -62.08 56.53
C ALA A 70 7.83 -60.76 57.12
N PHE A 71 6.71 -60.75 57.88
CA PHE A 71 6.07 -59.52 58.39
C PHE A 71 6.94 -58.67 59.33
N GLN A 72 7.92 -59.28 60.01
CA GLN A 72 8.86 -58.58 60.92
C GLN A 72 10.18 -58.19 60.24
N SER A 73 10.32 -58.43 58.93
CA SER A 73 11.56 -58.22 58.19
C SER A 73 11.61 -56.87 57.49
N MET A 74 12.82 -56.32 57.34
CA MET A 74 13.05 -55.11 56.53
C MET A 74 12.59 -55.28 55.08
N TYR A 75 12.56 -56.51 54.57
CA TYR A 75 12.02 -56.83 53.24
C TYR A 75 10.53 -56.49 53.12
N PHE A 76 9.72 -56.75 54.16
CA PHE A 76 8.31 -56.40 54.15
C PHE A 76 8.10 -54.89 54.17
N VAL A 77 8.92 -54.14 54.91
CA VAL A 77 8.89 -52.68 54.89
C VAL A 77 9.16 -52.18 53.48
N VAL A 78 10.26 -52.58 52.85
CA VAL A 78 10.60 -52.13 51.49
C VAL A 78 9.52 -52.54 50.47
N ALA A 79 9.00 -53.77 50.55
CA ALA A 79 7.94 -54.26 49.68
C ALA A 79 6.63 -53.48 49.84
N SER A 80 6.24 -53.15 51.07
CA SER A 80 5.03 -52.38 51.37
C SER A 80 5.12 -50.96 50.85
N TRP A 81 6.24 -50.27 51.11
CA TRP A 81 6.49 -48.92 50.59
C TRP A 81 6.56 -48.91 49.06
N THR A 82 7.12 -49.95 48.45
CA THR A 82 7.13 -50.11 46.99
C THR A 82 5.72 -50.32 46.44
N TYR A 83 4.92 -51.17 47.07
CA TYR A 83 3.53 -51.41 46.68
C TYR A 83 2.69 -50.13 46.77
N TYR A 84 2.81 -49.40 47.88
CA TYR A 84 2.16 -48.09 48.03
C TYR A 84 2.61 -47.11 46.95
N ALA A 85 3.90 -47.03 46.65
CA ALA A 85 4.41 -46.19 45.58
C ALA A 85 3.82 -46.56 44.20
N VAL A 86 3.65 -47.85 43.90
CA VAL A 86 3.02 -48.29 42.65
C VAL A 86 1.54 -47.93 42.60
N VAL A 87 0.78 -48.18 43.66
CA VAL A 87 -0.67 -47.90 43.71
C VAL A 87 -0.95 -46.39 43.63
N PHE A 88 -0.31 -45.59 44.49
CA PHE A 88 -0.48 -44.14 44.48
C PHE A 88 0.12 -43.50 43.23
N GLY A 89 1.23 -44.03 42.71
CA GLY A 89 1.80 -43.63 41.43
C GLY A 89 0.84 -43.91 40.27
N GLY A 90 0.18 -45.07 40.25
CA GLY A 90 -0.83 -45.43 39.26
C GLY A 90 -2.04 -44.50 39.28
N ILE A 91 -2.57 -44.19 40.47
CA ILE A 91 -3.66 -43.22 40.65
C ILE A 91 -3.23 -41.83 40.15
N ALA A 92 -2.04 -41.36 40.53
CA ALA A 92 -1.52 -40.08 40.10
C ALA A 92 -1.33 -40.00 38.57
N VAL A 93 -0.83 -41.05 37.93
CA VAL A 93 -0.65 -41.11 36.46
C VAL A 93 -1.99 -41.14 35.74
N PHE A 94 -2.95 -41.93 36.23
CA PHE A 94 -4.29 -42.05 35.63
C PHE A 94 -5.06 -40.74 35.68
N PHE A 95 -5.17 -40.13 36.86
CA PHE A 95 -5.86 -38.84 37.03
C PHE A 95 -5.07 -37.67 36.44
N GLY A 96 -3.73 -37.75 36.41
CA GLY A 96 -2.89 -36.81 35.69
C GLY A 96 -3.16 -36.80 34.19
N ARG A 97 -3.34 -37.98 33.58
CA ARG A 97 -3.70 -38.09 32.15
C ARG A 97 -5.13 -37.62 31.87
N LEU A 98 -6.11 -38.00 32.70
CA LEU A 98 -7.51 -37.57 32.53
C LEU A 98 -7.71 -36.06 32.68
N GLY A 99 -6.97 -35.42 33.60
CA GLY A 99 -7.04 -33.97 33.83
C GLY A 99 -6.32 -33.11 32.79
N GLY A 100 -5.75 -33.70 31.73
CA GLY A 100 -5.02 -32.95 30.70
C GLY A 100 -3.71 -32.33 31.17
N TRP A 101 -3.08 -32.84 32.24
CA TRP A 101 -1.78 -32.33 32.74
C TRP A 101 -0.66 -32.37 31.70
N PRO A 102 -0.55 -33.38 30.82
CA PRO A 102 0.44 -33.36 29.73
C PRO A 102 0.22 -32.20 28.75
N GLU A 103 -1.04 -31.87 28.47
CA GLU A 103 -1.40 -30.75 27.59
C GLU A 103 -1.13 -29.41 28.26
N LEU A 104 -1.39 -29.31 29.57
CA LEU A 104 -1.11 -28.12 30.37
C LEU A 104 0.40 -27.87 30.49
N LEU A 105 1.21 -28.92 30.73
CA LEU A 105 2.67 -28.85 30.72
C LEU A 105 3.25 -28.53 29.35
N ARG A 106 2.67 -29.09 28.27
CA ARG A 106 3.06 -28.76 26.90
C ARG A 106 2.78 -27.29 26.61
N ARG A 107 1.61 -26.78 27.04
CA ARG A 107 1.20 -25.38 26.88
C ARG A 107 2.00 -24.41 27.72
N THR A 108 2.30 -24.71 28.99
CA THR A 108 3.13 -23.83 29.81
C THR A 108 4.56 -23.78 29.29
N ARG A 109 5.13 -24.91 28.87
CA ARG A 109 6.45 -24.94 28.20
C ARG A 109 6.45 -24.24 26.84
N ALA A 110 5.35 -24.32 26.08
CA ALA A 110 5.22 -23.60 24.82
C ALA A 110 5.03 -22.09 25.06
N ALA A 111 4.20 -21.70 26.03
CA ALA A 111 3.97 -20.31 26.40
C ALA A 111 5.21 -19.64 26.98
N VAL A 112 6.01 -20.35 27.80
CA VAL A 112 7.30 -19.85 28.28
C VAL A 112 8.30 -19.72 27.14
N ARG A 113 8.37 -20.71 26.23
CA ARG A 113 9.22 -20.62 25.03
C ARG A 113 8.80 -19.48 24.11
N GLN A 114 7.50 -19.25 23.96
CA GLN A 114 6.95 -18.18 23.13
C GLN A 114 7.08 -16.82 23.82
N ALA A 115 6.97 -16.74 25.14
CA ALA A 115 7.28 -15.53 25.91
C ALA A 115 8.76 -15.17 25.80
N ASN A 116 9.65 -16.17 25.84
CA ASN A 116 11.08 -15.98 25.61
C ASN A 116 11.36 -15.58 24.15
N ALA A 117 10.74 -16.24 23.16
CA ALA A 117 10.88 -15.87 21.75
C ALA A 117 10.29 -14.48 21.45
N ASN A 118 9.20 -14.08 22.14
CA ASN A 118 8.64 -12.74 22.06
C ASN A 118 9.52 -11.71 22.78
N ALA A 119 10.20 -12.10 23.87
CA ALA A 119 11.18 -11.26 24.55
C ALA A 119 12.45 -11.09 23.70
N GLU A 120 12.91 -12.14 23.02
CA GLU A 120 13.99 -12.12 22.03
C GLU A 120 13.59 -11.31 20.78
N ALA A 121 12.36 -11.44 20.30
CA ALA A 121 11.84 -10.61 19.21
C ALA A 121 11.59 -9.15 19.63
N ALA A 122 11.23 -8.90 20.90
CA ALA A 122 11.12 -7.56 21.48
C ALA A 122 12.49 -6.91 21.70
N GLN A 123 13.54 -7.72 21.87
CA GLN A 123 14.94 -7.27 21.82
C GLN A 123 15.38 -6.90 20.40
N GLY A 124 14.54 -7.13 19.39
CA GLY A 124 14.82 -6.78 18.00
C GLY A 124 15.84 -7.72 17.37
N ALA A 125 15.78 -7.91 16.06
CA ALA A 125 16.89 -8.49 15.33
C ALA A 125 18.19 -7.76 15.74
N PRO A 126 19.34 -8.45 15.83
CA PRO A 126 20.63 -7.78 15.99
C PRO A 126 20.64 -6.57 15.05
N PRO A 127 21.04 -5.38 15.52
CA PRO A 127 21.11 -4.22 14.64
C PRO A 127 21.82 -4.68 13.37
N PRO A 128 21.28 -4.35 12.18
CA PRO A 128 21.98 -4.69 10.95
C PRO A 128 23.43 -4.23 11.12
N PRO A 129 24.42 -4.97 10.55
CA PRO A 129 25.81 -4.54 10.62
C PRO A 129 25.85 -3.04 10.31
N PRO A 130 26.60 -2.21 11.04
CA PRO A 130 26.60 -0.76 10.82
C PRO A 130 26.82 -0.41 9.35
N GLU A 131 27.56 -1.24 8.62
CA GLU A 131 27.79 -1.18 7.17
C GLU A 131 26.52 -1.26 6.30
N SER A 132 25.41 -1.81 6.79
CA SER A 132 24.12 -1.92 6.08
C SER A 132 23.13 -0.82 6.44
N ASP A 133 23.52 0.14 7.28
CA ASP A 133 22.66 1.27 7.64
C ASP A 133 22.41 2.14 6.39
N PRO A 134 21.15 2.31 5.94
CA PRO A 134 20.82 3.20 4.84
C PRO A 134 21.36 4.62 5.02
N ALA A 135 21.51 5.10 6.26
CA ALA A 135 22.08 6.41 6.56
C ALA A 135 23.53 6.58 6.10
N LEU A 136 24.28 5.48 5.92
CA LEU A 136 25.68 5.48 5.49
C LEU A 136 25.87 5.30 3.99
N TRP A 137 24.77 5.23 3.22
CA TRP A 137 24.78 5.08 1.76
C TRP A 137 25.64 3.90 1.27
N PRO A 138 25.39 2.66 1.74
CA PRO A 138 26.21 1.50 1.40
C PRO A 138 26.32 1.26 -0.12
N GLN A 139 25.26 1.57 -0.87
CA GLN A 139 25.24 1.46 -2.33
C GLN A 139 26.24 2.41 -3.01
N LEU A 140 26.41 3.65 -2.53
CA LEU A 140 27.42 4.58 -3.06
C LEU A 140 28.83 4.11 -2.73
N ARG A 141 29.05 3.59 -1.52
CA ARG A 141 30.35 3.06 -1.10
C ARG A 141 30.75 1.82 -1.90
N ALA A 142 29.82 0.89 -2.10
CA ALA A 142 30.05 -0.31 -2.92
C ALA A 142 30.43 0.05 -4.37
N ASP A 143 29.94 1.18 -4.89
CA ASP A 143 30.24 1.70 -6.21
C ASP A 143 31.48 2.63 -6.25
N GLY A 144 32.22 2.76 -5.14
CA GLY A 144 33.46 3.55 -5.05
C GLY A 144 33.27 5.06 -4.81
N ALA A 145 32.05 5.53 -4.57
CA ALA A 145 31.71 6.94 -4.31
C ALA A 145 31.69 7.27 -2.81
N GLU A 146 32.74 6.87 -2.08
CA GLU A 146 32.82 7.01 -0.62
C GLU A 146 32.75 8.47 -0.15
N ALA A 147 33.44 9.39 -0.84
CA ALA A 147 33.42 10.80 -0.49
C ALA A 147 32.02 11.44 -0.61
N ALA A 148 31.23 11.01 -1.59
CA ALA A 148 29.84 11.44 -1.74
C ALA A 148 28.96 10.84 -0.64
N ALA A 149 29.16 9.57 -0.29
CA ALA A 149 28.47 8.91 0.82
C ALA A 149 28.77 9.61 2.16
N ASP A 150 30.03 9.98 2.42
CA ASP A 150 30.45 10.70 3.63
C ASP A 150 29.81 12.10 3.71
N ALA A 151 29.79 12.83 2.59
CA ALA A 151 29.15 14.14 2.51
C ALA A 151 27.65 14.05 2.81
N LEU A 152 26.93 13.09 2.23
CA LEU A 152 25.50 12.90 2.49
C LEU A 152 25.21 12.43 3.91
N ALA A 153 26.06 11.56 4.47
CA ALA A 153 25.95 11.15 5.86
C ALA A 153 26.19 12.33 6.84
N ALA A 154 27.07 13.27 6.47
CA ALA A 154 27.27 14.51 7.22
C ALA A 154 26.05 15.43 7.15
N GLU A 155 25.50 15.67 5.95
CA GLU A 155 24.26 16.43 5.75
C GLU A 155 23.08 15.87 6.55
N LEU A 156 22.96 14.53 6.64
CA LEU A 156 21.95 13.88 7.46
C LEU A 156 22.15 14.13 8.96
N ARG A 157 23.39 13.98 9.45
CA ARG A 157 23.73 14.24 10.86
C ARG A 157 23.50 15.70 11.24
N GLU A 158 23.71 16.61 10.30
CA GLU A 158 23.52 18.04 10.47
C GLU A 158 22.06 18.49 10.23
N GLY A 159 21.15 17.56 9.93
CA GLY A 159 19.72 17.81 9.77
C GLY A 159 19.35 18.57 8.49
N ARG A 160 20.25 18.61 7.50
CA ARG A 160 20.04 19.31 6.21
C ARG A 160 19.48 18.42 5.11
N MET A 161 19.48 17.11 5.30
CA MET A 161 18.95 16.13 4.35
C MET A 161 17.57 15.64 4.78
N THR A 162 16.58 15.76 3.89
CA THR A 162 15.24 15.20 4.09
C THR A 162 15.15 13.75 3.59
N ASP A 163 14.08 13.07 3.96
CA ASP A 163 13.73 11.76 3.42
C ASP A 163 13.44 11.79 1.90
N VAL A 164 12.91 12.91 1.38
CA VAL A 164 12.70 13.15 -0.07
C VAL A 164 14.03 13.26 -0.78
N ASP A 165 14.99 14.00 -0.21
CA ASP A 165 16.35 14.10 -0.77
C ASP A 165 17.03 12.73 -0.83
N TYR A 166 16.91 11.95 0.24
CA TYR A 166 17.41 10.57 0.27
C TYR A 166 16.78 9.75 -0.86
N ALA A 167 15.44 9.75 -0.96
CA ALA A 167 14.73 8.97 -1.97
C ALA A 167 15.07 9.41 -3.41
N ARG A 168 15.31 10.71 -3.63
CA ARG A 168 15.69 11.31 -4.91
C ARG A 168 17.08 10.87 -5.37
N ILE A 169 18.06 11.03 -4.49
CA ILE A 169 19.45 10.66 -4.78
C ILE A 169 19.58 9.15 -4.93
N ASP A 170 18.94 8.37 -4.05
CA ASP A 170 18.90 6.90 -4.16
C ASP A 170 18.27 6.45 -5.47
N HIS A 171 17.17 7.09 -5.90
CA HIS A 171 16.53 6.78 -7.18
C HIS A 171 17.41 7.13 -8.38
N ALA A 172 18.01 8.32 -8.38
CA ALA A 172 18.93 8.74 -9.44
C ALA A 172 20.12 7.78 -9.55
N TRP A 173 20.63 7.31 -8.41
CA TRP A 173 21.72 6.35 -8.36
C TRP A 173 21.32 4.97 -8.91
N ARG A 174 20.15 4.46 -8.53
CA ARG A 174 19.64 3.15 -8.98
C ARG A 174 19.22 3.11 -10.45
N THR A 175 18.70 4.21 -10.99
CA THR A 175 18.25 4.29 -12.40
C THR A 175 19.40 4.42 -13.40
N GLY A 176 20.65 4.51 -12.93
CA GLY A 176 21.82 4.47 -13.80
C GLY A 176 22.09 5.77 -14.53
N ARG A 177 21.64 6.93 -14.00
CA ARG A 177 22.22 8.22 -14.43
C ARG A 177 23.75 8.16 -14.25
N ALA A 178 24.48 8.93 -15.05
CA ALA A 178 25.94 8.92 -15.02
C ALA A 178 26.44 9.13 -13.58
N ARG A 179 26.95 8.07 -12.94
CA ARG A 179 27.33 8.08 -11.51
C ARG A 179 28.33 9.19 -11.18
N ALA A 180 29.21 9.52 -12.13
CA ALA A 180 30.13 10.64 -12.04
C ALA A 180 29.40 12.00 -11.94
N GLU A 181 28.36 12.21 -12.75
CA GLU A 181 27.53 13.42 -12.70
C GLU A 181 26.80 13.52 -11.36
N ILE A 182 26.22 12.43 -10.86
CA ILE A 182 25.57 12.42 -9.54
C ILE A 182 26.58 12.76 -8.44
N THR A 183 27.77 12.16 -8.49
CA THR A 183 28.85 12.41 -7.53
C THR A 183 29.29 13.87 -7.55
N GLU A 184 29.42 14.46 -8.74
CA GLU A 184 29.74 15.87 -8.91
C GLU A 184 28.62 16.78 -8.39
N GLN A 185 27.36 16.47 -8.68
CA GLN A 185 26.21 17.21 -8.15
C GLN A 185 26.13 17.13 -6.62
N VAL A 186 26.38 15.97 -6.02
CA VAL A 186 26.46 15.80 -4.56
C VAL A 186 27.61 16.62 -3.99
N ARG A 187 28.78 16.65 -4.65
CA ARG A 187 29.88 17.50 -4.21
C ARG A 187 29.54 18.99 -4.27
N ALA A 188 28.80 19.42 -5.30
CA ALA A 188 28.46 20.82 -5.52
C ALA A 188 27.29 21.31 -4.66
N ARG A 189 26.29 20.46 -4.42
CA ARG A 189 24.99 20.84 -3.83
C ARG A 189 24.58 20.01 -2.60
N GLY A 190 25.38 19.03 -2.20
CA GLY A 190 25.07 18.14 -1.08
C GLY A 190 23.76 17.38 -1.28
N ALA A 191 22.92 17.40 -0.25
CA ALA A 191 21.58 16.77 -0.26
C ALA A 191 20.62 17.37 -1.31
N ALA A 192 20.89 18.57 -1.84
CA ALA A 192 20.08 19.18 -2.90
C ALA A 192 20.43 18.68 -4.32
N ALA A 193 21.28 17.66 -4.44
CA ALA A 193 21.60 17.03 -5.72
C ALA A 193 20.37 16.40 -6.40
N CYS A 194 20.48 16.23 -7.73
CA CYS A 194 19.46 15.62 -8.58
C CYS A 194 18.08 16.29 -8.45
N ALA A 195 18.04 17.61 -8.32
CA ALA A 195 16.83 18.37 -8.05
C ALA A 195 15.70 18.13 -9.07
N HIS A 196 14.46 18.16 -8.58
CA HIS A 196 13.25 18.15 -9.40
C HIS A 196 13.12 19.44 -10.22
N GLY A 197 12.35 19.41 -11.32
CA GLY A 197 12.18 20.55 -12.22
C GLY A 197 11.64 21.82 -11.55
N SER A 198 10.81 21.69 -10.51
CA SER A 198 10.33 22.82 -9.71
C SER A 198 11.31 23.34 -8.65
N GLY A 199 12.43 22.65 -8.42
CA GLY A 199 13.43 23.02 -7.40
C GLY A 199 12.98 22.80 -5.95
N ALA A 200 11.73 22.37 -5.71
CA ALA A 200 11.23 22.04 -4.39
C ALA A 200 11.94 20.77 -3.84
N ARG A 201 12.30 20.82 -2.56
CA ARG A 201 12.91 19.68 -1.83
C ARG A 201 11.92 18.94 -0.95
N ASP A 202 10.72 19.50 -0.78
CA ASP A 202 9.65 18.95 0.03
C ASP A 202 8.30 19.57 -0.38
N LEU A 203 7.21 18.97 0.06
CA LEU A 203 5.88 19.57 0.02
C LEU A 203 5.74 20.66 1.10
N PRO A 204 4.91 21.69 0.86
CA PRO A 204 4.67 22.75 1.84
C PRO A 204 4.09 22.26 3.18
N ALA A 205 3.32 21.18 3.12
CA ALA A 205 2.78 20.50 4.29
C ALA A 205 2.58 19.02 3.96
N ARG A 206 2.73 18.17 4.98
CA ARG A 206 2.44 16.74 4.91
C ARG A 206 1.43 16.38 6.01
N ALA A 207 0.34 15.73 5.64
CA ALA A 207 -0.69 15.28 6.57
C ALA A 207 -0.55 13.79 6.90
N ALA A 208 -0.05 12.98 5.97
CA ALA A 208 0.05 11.53 6.11
C ALA A 208 1.44 11.07 6.58
N GLN A 209 1.50 9.83 7.07
CA GLN A 209 2.77 9.18 7.43
C GLN A 209 3.32 8.43 6.22
N HIS A 210 4.55 8.79 5.81
CA HIS A 210 5.21 8.24 4.62
C HIS A 210 6.50 7.50 4.97
N ASP A 211 6.79 6.46 4.22
CA ASP A 211 8.07 5.74 4.23
C ASP A 211 8.62 5.75 2.81
N LEU A 212 9.23 6.86 2.41
CA LEU A 212 9.72 7.10 1.04
C LEU A 212 10.72 6.06 0.53
N PRO A 213 11.65 5.51 1.36
CA PRO A 213 12.50 4.40 0.92
C PRO A 213 11.74 3.16 0.44
N LEU A 214 10.58 2.87 1.04
CA LEU A 214 9.68 1.79 0.60
C LEU A 214 8.52 2.28 -0.28
N ARG A 215 8.41 3.60 -0.49
CA ARG A 215 7.31 4.28 -1.17
C ARG A 215 5.94 3.94 -0.57
N GLN A 216 5.89 3.72 0.75
CA GLN A 216 4.62 3.43 1.44
C GLN A 216 3.99 4.71 1.97
N VAL A 217 2.66 4.80 1.90
CA VAL A 217 1.85 5.76 2.65
C VAL A 217 0.88 5.03 3.56
N ARG A 218 0.85 5.39 4.83
CA ARG A 218 -0.06 4.80 5.81
C ARG A 218 -1.45 5.41 5.67
N ILE A 219 -2.45 4.57 5.43
CA ILE A 219 -3.87 4.98 5.34
C ILE A 219 -4.67 4.63 6.60
N GLY A 220 -4.13 3.80 7.49
CA GLY A 220 -4.81 3.48 8.74
C GLY A 220 -4.24 2.26 9.45
N ALA A 221 -5.11 1.53 10.14
CA ALA A 221 -4.81 0.26 10.76
C ALA A 221 -6.00 -0.69 10.59
N ALA A 222 -5.71 -1.98 10.39
CA ALA A 222 -6.74 -3.00 10.33
C ALA A 222 -7.29 -3.28 11.73
N ALA A 223 -8.61 -3.41 11.83
CA ALA A 223 -9.26 -3.74 13.10
C ALA A 223 -8.75 -5.07 13.67
N ASP A 224 -8.56 -5.14 14.99
CA ASP A 224 -8.26 -6.41 15.66
C ASP A 224 -9.56 -7.22 15.82
N SER A 225 -9.95 -7.87 14.72
CA SER A 225 -11.18 -8.66 14.63
C SER A 225 -10.88 -10.06 14.11
N PRO A 226 -11.54 -11.11 14.64
CA PRO A 226 -11.39 -12.47 14.13
C PRO A 226 -11.74 -12.63 12.65
N ARG A 227 -12.52 -11.69 12.08
CA ARG A 227 -12.84 -11.65 10.65
C ARG A 227 -11.64 -11.31 9.76
N ASN A 228 -10.64 -10.62 10.30
CA ASN A 228 -9.42 -10.28 9.57
C ASN A 228 -8.41 -11.44 9.69
N PRO A 229 -7.62 -11.73 8.65
CA PRO A 229 -6.56 -12.72 8.76
C PRO A 229 -5.58 -12.32 9.88
N TYR A 230 -5.09 -13.31 10.63
CA TYR A 230 -4.37 -13.10 11.88
C TYR A 230 -3.17 -12.14 11.76
N VAL A 231 -2.44 -12.22 10.65
CA VAL A 231 -1.27 -11.38 10.36
C VAL A 231 -1.60 -9.89 10.17
N TYR A 232 -2.84 -9.56 9.79
CA TYR A 232 -3.29 -8.18 9.57
C TYR A 232 -3.98 -7.56 10.79
N ARG A 233 -4.39 -8.36 11.79
CA ARG A 233 -5.13 -7.84 12.95
C ARG A 233 -4.32 -6.81 13.72
N GLY A 234 -4.82 -5.58 13.81
CA GLY A 234 -4.12 -4.47 14.48
C GLY A 234 -2.88 -3.96 13.74
N ALA A 235 -2.58 -4.47 12.54
CA ALA A 235 -1.45 -4.00 11.75
C ALA A 235 -1.75 -2.64 11.11
N GLY A 236 -0.75 -1.77 11.00
CA GLY A 236 -0.86 -0.58 10.17
C GLY A 236 -1.04 -0.97 8.70
N ILE A 237 -1.96 -0.29 8.01
CA ILE A 237 -2.25 -0.53 6.59
C ILE A 237 -1.68 0.62 5.77
N ALA A 238 -1.04 0.26 4.67
CA ALA A 238 -0.37 1.18 3.79
C ALA A 238 -0.59 0.85 2.32
N LEU A 239 -0.47 1.86 1.47
CA LEU A 239 -0.47 1.73 0.02
C LEU A 239 0.94 1.99 -0.50
N ASP A 240 1.35 1.23 -1.50
CA ASP A 240 2.64 1.34 -2.15
C ASP A 240 2.48 1.11 -3.67
N PRO A 241 3.52 1.41 -4.49
CA PRO A 241 3.39 1.31 -5.94
C PRO A 241 3.04 -0.08 -6.46
N ALA A 242 3.34 -1.16 -5.73
CA ALA A 242 2.95 -2.51 -6.15
C ALA A 242 1.43 -2.72 -6.00
N VAL A 243 0.80 -2.05 -5.04
CA VAL A 243 -0.67 -2.05 -4.86
C VAL A 243 -1.34 -1.05 -5.81
N LEU A 244 -0.77 0.15 -5.95
CA LEU A 244 -1.36 1.22 -6.77
C LEU A 244 -1.17 1.01 -8.27
N GLY A 245 -0.13 0.27 -8.68
CA GLY A 245 0.19 0.02 -10.08
C GLY A 245 -0.83 -0.81 -10.85
N THR A 246 -1.80 -1.44 -10.16
CA THR A 246 -2.88 -2.24 -10.76
C THR A 246 -4.22 -1.50 -10.82
N SER A 247 -4.21 -0.18 -10.62
CA SER A 247 -5.39 0.67 -10.38
C SER A 247 -6.03 0.44 -9.01
N ALA A 248 -6.69 1.47 -8.49
CA ALA A 248 -7.40 1.44 -7.21
C ALA A 248 -8.75 2.15 -7.34
N LEU A 249 -9.81 1.52 -6.83
CA LEU A 249 -11.15 2.09 -6.75
C LEU A 249 -11.55 2.28 -5.29
N VAL A 250 -11.85 3.51 -4.91
CA VAL A 250 -12.33 3.86 -3.56
C VAL A 250 -13.81 4.16 -3.64
N VAL A 251 -14.63 3.27 -3.08
CA VAL A 251 -16.09 3.46 -2.97
C VAL A 251 -16.45 3.67 -1.51
N GLY A 252 -17.19 4.72 -1.23
CA GLY A 252 -17.63 5.05 0.12
C GLY A 252 -18.90 5.90 0.11
N PRO A 253 -19.51 6.12 1.28
CA PRO A 253 -20.65 7.01 1.40
C PRO A 253 -20.27 8.42 0.92
N SER A 254 -21.26 9.17 0.45
CA SER A 254 -21.09 10.58 0.11
C SER A 254 -20.64 11.35 1.36
N GLY A 255 -19.39 11.81 1.35
CA GLY A 255 -18.76 12.46 2.49
C GLY A 255 -17.28 12.71 2.23
N ARG A 256 -16.65 13.49 3.11
CA ARG A 256 -15.21 13.82 2.99
C ARG A 256 -14.30 12.69 3.46
N GLU A 257 -14.81 11.74 4.25
CA GLU A 257 -13.98 10.73 4.92
C GLU A 257 -13.14 9.86 3.98
N PRO A 258 -13.67 9.30 2.86
CA PRO A 258 -12.85 8.50 1.94
C PRO A 258 -11.82 9.36 1.19
N ALA A 259 -12.18 10.60 0.86
CA ALA A 259 -11.32 11.52 0.15
C ALA A 259 -10.15 12.00 1.05
N GLU A 260 -10.44 12.38 2.29
CA GLU A 260 -9.44 12.85 3.26
C GLU A 260 -8.60 11.70 3.84
N GLY A 261 -9.20 10.52 4.07
CA GLY A 261 -8.53 9.39 4.72
C GLY A 261 -7.71 8.48 3.79
N ILE A 262 -8.03 8.46 2.49
CA ILE A 262 -7.36 7.58 1.51
C ILE A 262 -6.80 8.37 0.34
N VAL A 263 -7.64 9.13 -0.37
CA VAL A 263 -7.24 9.79 -1.63
C VAL A 263 -6.18 10.86 -1.39
N ALA A 264 -6.37 11.75 -0.42
CA ALA A 264 -5.42 12.81 -0.12
C ALA A 264 -4.03 12.29 0.31
N PRO A 265 -3.91 11.30 1.23
CA PRO A 265 -2.63 10.64 1.53
C PRO A 265 -1.95 10.02 0.30
N VAL A 266 -2.72 9.38 -0.58
CA VAL A 266 -2.17 8.79 -1.82
C VAL A 266 -1.62 9.86 -2.74
N ILE A 267 -2.38 10.93 -2.98
CA ILE A 267 -1.90 12.04 -3.81
C ILE A 267 -0.66 12.69 -3.19
N GLU A 268 -0.66 12.94 -1.89
CA GLU A 268 0.51 13.47 -1.16
C GLU A 268 1.74 12.56 -1.34
N SER A 269 1.58 11.25 -1.21
CA SER A 269 2.65 10.26 -1.43
C SER A 269 3.17 10.27 -2.87
N LEU A 270 2.27 10.35 -3.84
CA LEU A 270 2.64 10.40 -5.26
C LEU A 270 3.37 11.72 -5.60
N CYS A 271 2.96 12.85 -5.02
CA CYS A 271 3.66 14.13 -5.17
C CYS A 271 5.07 14.08 -4.53
N LEU A 272 5.23 13.47 -3.36
CA LEU A 272 6.56 13.25 -2.76
C LEU A 272 7.44 12.34 -3.64
N GLN A 273 6.85 11.31 -4.24
CA GLN A 273 7.53 10.45 -5.21
C GLN A 273 7.91 11.21 -6.48
N ALA A 274 7.07 12.13 -6.96
CA ALA A 274 7.38 13.00 -8.10
C ALA A 274 8.56 13.93 -7.79
N LEU A 275 8.61 14.54 -6.60
CA LEU A 275 9.78 15.31 -6.15
C LEU A 275 11.05 14.46 -6.08
N ALA A 276 10.93 13.15 -5.83
CA ALA A 276 12.03 12.20 -5.86
C ALA A 276 12.36 11.66 -7.28
N GLY A 277 11.65 12.12 -8.32
CA GLY A 277 11.79 11.66 -9.70
C GLY A 277 11.25 10.26 -9.97
N GLN A 278 10.44 9.71 -9.06
CA GLN A 278 9.96 8.32 -9.08
C GLN A 278 8.55 8.17 -9.66
N ALA A 279 7.83 9.27 -9.87
CA ALA A 279 6.46 9.29 -10.38
C ALA A 279 6.16 10.59 -11.15
N ALA A 280 5.09 10.57 -11.95
CA ALA A 280 4.42 11.77 -12.46
C ALA A 280 2.95 11.69 -12.05
N VAL A 281 2.36 12.81 -11.67
CA VAL A 281 1.02 12.84 -11.05
C VAL A 281 0.13 13.83 -11.77
N VAL A 282 -1.00 13.33 -12.26
CA VAL A 282 -2.12 14.16 -12.75
C VAL A 282 -3.30 13.88 -11.83
N ALA A 283 -3.81 14.93 -11.17
CA ALA A 283 -4.98 14.84 -10.31
C ALA A 283 -6.13 15.62 -10.93
N VAL A 284 -7.20 14.91 -11.31
CA VAL A 284 -8.43 15.51 -11.81
C VAL A 284 -9.43 15.57 -10.66
N THR A 285 -10.00 16.76 -10.44
CA THR A 285 -10.87 17.01 -9.29
C THR A 285 -11.99 17.98 -9.64
N SER A 286 -13.14 17.82 -8.98
CA SER A 286 -14.26 18.76 -9.12
C SER A 286 -14.02 20.05 -8.33
N ALA A 287 -14.66 21.14 -8.77
CA ALA A 287 -14.63 22.41 -8.06
C ALA A 287 -15.25 22.24 -6.65
N GLY A 288 -14.45 22.47 -5.60
CA GLY A 288 -14.91 22.46 -4.21
C GLY A 288 -14.71 21.15 -3.44
N SER A 289 -14.17 20.09 -4.06
CA SER A 289 -13.60 18.98 -3.29
C SER A 289 -12.34 19.47 -2.54
N ALA A 290 -11.92 18.74 -1.50
CA ALA A 290 -10.67 19.01 -0.81
C ALA A 290 -9.50 18.73 -1.76
N ALA A 291 -9.23 19.68 -2.66
CA ALA A 291 -8.06 19.64 -3.50
C ALA A 291 -6.84 19.52 -2.57
N PRO A 292 -5.91 18.59 -2.83
CA PRO A 292 -4.59 18.64 -2.22
C PRO A 292 -4.07 20.06 -2.42
N GLN A 293 -3.43 20.63 -1.40
CA GLN A 293 -3.00 22.03 -1.43
C GLN A 293 -2.36 22.35 -2.79
N ASN A 294 -2.94 23.25 -3.58
CA ASN A 294 -2.51 23.53 -4.96
C ASN A 294 -0.98 23.66 -5.13
N ARG A 295 -0.31 24.11 -4.07
CA ARG A 295 1.16 24.26 -3.97
C ARG A 295 1.94 22.93 -3.99
N ALA A 296 1.27 21.78 -3.98
CA ALA A 296 1.88 20.46 -4.13
C ALA A 296 2.08 20.05 -5.60
N PHE A 297 1.50 20.79 -6.55
CA PHE A 297 1.59 20.54 -7.98
C PHE A 297 2.42 21.62 -8.66
N ASP A 298 3.19 21.23 -9.67
CA ASP A 298 3.97 22.18 -10.48
C ASP A 298 3.06 23.03 -11.38
N VAL A 299 1.94 22.45 -11.83
CA VAL A 299 0.94 23.08 -12.68
C VAL A 299 -0.45 22.82 -12.13
N VAL A 300 -1.25 23.87 -12.00
CA VAL A 300 -2.66 23.77 -11.61
C VAL A 300 -3.49 24.47 -12.67
N LEU A 301 -4.42 23.73 -13.26
CA LEU A 301 -5.34 24.22 -14.27
C LEU A 301 -6.74 24.31 -13.69
N ARG A 302 -7.43 25.42 -13.96
CA ARG A 302 -8.83 25.64 -13.58
C ARG A 302 -9.56 26.16 -14.79
N ALA A 303 -10.58 25.43 -15.20
CA ALA A 303 -11.42 25.84 -16.31
C ALA A 303 -12.03 27.23 -16.03
N GLY A 304 -11.88 28.15 -16.98
CA GLY A 304 -12.42 29.51 -16.89
C GLY A 304 -11.66 30.50 -15.99
N ASP A 305 -10.48 30.14 -15.46
CA ASP A 305 -9.64 31.07 -14.69
C ASP A 305 -8.56 31.70 -15.60
N PRO A 306 -8.73 32.97 -16.01
CA PRO A 306 -7.81 33.63 -16.93
C PRO A 306 -6.48 34.02 -16.28
N SER A 307 -6.35 33.89 -14.95
CA SER A 307 -5.11 34.22 -14.24
C SER A 307 -4.04 33.14 -14.34
N ILE A 308 -4.40 31.95 -14.83
CA ILE A 308 -3.50 30.81 -14.95
C ILE A 308 -2.66 30.94 -16.22
N ALA A 309 -1.34 30.98 -16.05
CA ALA A 309 -0.39 31.14 -17.15
C ALA A 309 -0.25 29.89 -18.04
N HIS A 310 -0.93 28.80 -17.71
CA HIS A 310 -0.81 27.49 -18.37
C HIS A 310 -2.21 27.08 -18.84
N GLY A 311 -2.29 26.48 -20.02
CA GLY A 311 -3.53 25.96 -20.60
C GLY A 311 -3.33 24.53 -21.08
N LEU A 312 -4.45 23.84 -21.37
CA LEU A 312 -4.42 22.60 -22.14
C LEU A 312 -4.49 22.97 -23.61
N ASP A 313 -3.58 22.39 -24.40
CA ASP A 313 -3.73 22.40 -25.84
C ASP A 313 -4.80 21.38 -26.24
N LEU A 314 -5.87 21.86 -26.86
CA LEU A 314 -7.00 21.05 -27.31
C LEU A 314 -6.55 20.00 -28.34
N TYR A 315 -5.48 20.28 -29.08
CA TYR A 315 -5.00 19.47 -30.20
C TYR A 315 -3.78 18.62 -29.83
N ALA A 316 -3.43 18.53 -28.54
CA ALA A 316 -2.35 17.70 -28.02
C ALA A 316 -0.97 17.92 -28.67
N GLY A 317 -0.69 19.12 -29.18
CA GLY A 317 0.55 19.46 -29.88
C GLY A 317 0.68 18.82 -31.27
N LEU A 318 -0.41 18.27 -31.81
CA LEU A 318 -0.43 17.70 -33.14
C LEU A 318 -0.42 18.81 -34.19
N ASP A 319 0.22 18.51 -35.30
CA ASP A 319 0.22 19.35 -36.49
C ASP A 319 -0.79 18.84 -37.52
N ASP A 320 -1.04 17.54 -37.62
CA ASP A 320 -1.94 17.00 -38.63
C ASP A 320 -3.42 17.21 -38.26
N ALA A 321 -4.22 17.70 -39.20
CA ALA A 321 -5.61 18.07 -38.95
C ALA A 321 -6.52 16.85 -38.75
N ASP A 322 -6.24 15.73 -39.43
CA ASP A 322 -7.00 14.50 -39.28
C ASP A 322 -6.67 13.83 -37.94
N GLU A 323 -5.40 13.80 -37.54
CA GLU A 323 -4.98 13.30 -36.23
C GLU A 323 -5.55 14.15 -35.09
N ALA A 324 -5.47 15.48 -35.20
CA ALA A 324 -6.02 16.41 -34.23
C ALA A 324 -7.55 16.27 -34.10
N ALA A 325 -8.25 16.08 -35.23
CA ALA A 325 -9.69 15.84 -35.25
C ALA A 325 -10.07 14.51 -34.60
N ALA A 326 -9.28 13.45 -34.80
CA ALA A 326 -9.52 12.15 -34.18
C ALA A 326 -9.36 12.21 -32.65
N VAL A 327 -8.31 12.85 -32.15
CA VAL A 327 -8.09 13.04 -30.70
C VAL A 327 -9.22 13.87 -30.09
N LEU A 328 -9.61 14.95 -30.75
CA LEU A 328 -10.68 15.82 -30.27
C LEU A 328 -12.05 15.12 -30.28
N ALA A 329 -12.35 14.36 -31.34
CA ALA A 329 -13.59 13.58 -31.42
C ALA A 329 -13.69 12.55 -30.30
N GLU A 330 -12.62 11.79 -30.04
CA GLU A 330 -12.56 10.84 -28.93
C GLU A 330 -12.81 11.55 -27.58
N ALA A 331 -12.17 12.69 -27.36
CA ALA A 331 -12.30 13.44 -26.12
C ALA A 331 -13.69 14.04 -25.89
N LEU A 332 -14.40 14.43 -26.96
CA LEU A 332 -15.73 15.05 -26.88
C LEU A 332 -16.87 14.03 -26.90
N VAL A 333 -16.73 12.96 -27.69
CA VAL A 333 -17.82 12.03 -28.02
C VAL A 333 -17.63 10.64 -27.42
N GLY A 334 -16.41 10.21 -27.08
CA GLY A 334 -16.09 8.81 -26.78
C GLY A 334 -16.99 8.10 -25.75
N ASP A 335 -17.42 8.79 -24.68
CA ASP A 335 -18.34 8.20 -23.69
C ASP A 335 -19.81 8.10 -24.18
N LEU A 336 -20.18 8.87 -25.22
CA LEU A 336 -21.51 8.85 -25.86
C LEU A 336 -21.60 7.79 -26.97
N ALA A 337 -20.48 7.22 -27.40
CA ALA A 337 -20.39 6.22 -28.47
C ALA A 337 -20.89 4.83 -28.04
N GLU A 338 -20.93 4.52 -26.74
CA GLU A 338 -21.58 3.30 -26.22
C GLU A 338 -23.08 3.22 -26.60
N ALA A 339 -23.70 4.35 -26.95
CA ALA A 339 -25.08 4.42 -27.44
C ALA A 339 -25.24 4.22 -28.96
N GLY A 340 -24.19 3.80 -29.68
CA GLY A 340 -24.23 3.49 -31.12
C GLY A 340 -24.09 4.71 -32.04
N ARG A 341 -23.43 5.79 -31.58
CA ARG A 341 -23.03 6.92 -32.44
C ARG A 341 -21.54 6.79 -32.79
N ASP A 342 -21.21 6.91 -34.08
CA ASP A 342 -19.89 6.61 -34.64
C ASP A 342 -18.83 7.68 -34.30
N ASP A 343 -17.83 7.38 -33.45
CA ASP A 343 -16.68 8.27 -33.19
C ASP A 343 -15.95 8.72 -34.47
N ARG A 344 -15.90 7.83 -35.46
CA ARG A 344 -15.32 8.11 -36.79
C ARG A 344 -16.04 9.24 -37.52
N TRP A 345 -17.33 9.40 -37.26
CA TRP A 345 -18.14 10.43 -37.89
C TRP A 345 -17.84 11.82 -37.30
N ALA A 346 -17.72 11.91 -35.97
CA ALA A 346 -17.29 13.13 -35.28
C ALA A 346 -15.88 13.55 -35.72
N ALA A 347 -14.95 12.60 -35.81
CA ALA A 347 -13.59 12.84 -36.29
C ALA A 347 -13.58 13.40 -37.73
N THR A 348 -14.38 12.82 -38.62
CA THR A 348 -14.44 13.31 -40.02
C THR A 348 -15.06 14.70 -40.10
N ALA A 349 -16.09 14.99 -39.30
CA ALA A 349 -16.71 16.31 -39.29
C ALA A 349 -15.75 17.39 -38.78
N LEU A 350 -15.01 17.10 -37.71
CA LEU A 350 -13.98 18.01 -37.18
C LEU A 350 -12.83 18.19 -38.18
N ALA A 351 -12.34 17.14 -38.83
CA ALA A 351 -11.27 17.23 -39.84
C ALA A 351 -11.67 18.18 -40.99
N GLN A 352 -12.93 18.13 -41.42
CA GLN A 352 -13.49 19.00 -42.45
C GLN A 352 -13.59 20.48 -42.04
N LEU A 353 -13.39 20.82 -40.77
CA LEU A 353 -13.30 22.19 -40.27
C LEU A 353 -11.85 22.58 -39.94
N LEU A 354 -11.10 21.69 -39.29
CA LEU A 354 -9.73 21.94 -38.83
C LEU A 354 -8.75 22.11 -40.00
N GLY A 355 -8.83 21.26 -41.03
CA GLY A 355 -7.98 21.34 -42.22
C GLY A 355 -8.15 22.68 -42.94
N PRO A 356 -9.38 23.06 -43.34
CA PRO A 356 -9.64 24.35 -43.99
C PRO A 356 -9.27 25.56 -43.13
N TRP A 357 -9.55 25.54 -41.83
CA TRP A 357 -9.14 26.64 -40.93
C TRP A 357 -7.61 26.80 -40.89
N ARG A 358 -6.87 25.70 -40.72
CA ARG A 358 -5.40 25.73 -40.67
C ARG A 358 -4.80 26.24 -41.98
N ALA A 359 -5.38 25.88 -43.13
CA ALA A 359 -4.91 26.36 -44.44
C ALA A 359 -5.01 27.90 -44.61
N VAL A 360 -5.91 28.55 -43.87
CA VAL A 360 -6.07 30.02 -43.87
C VAL A 360 -5.25 30.68 -42.77
N HIS A 361 -5.23 30.10 -41.57
CA HIS A 361 -4.73 30.75 -40.35
C HIS A 361 -3.37 30.24 -39.86
N ASP A 362 -2.82 29.20 -40.47
CA ASP A 362 -1.55 28.53 -40.09
C ASP A 362 -1.52 28.06 -38.62
N ARG A 363 -2.70 27.84 -38.03
CA ARG A 363 -2.93 27.32 -36.68
C ARG A 363 -4.30 26.64 -36.60
N PHE A 364 -4.55 25.86 -35.56
CA PHE A 364 -5.89 25.38 -35.26
C PHE A 364 -6.76 26.45 -34.55
N PRO A 365 -8.11 26.34 -34.63
CA PRO A 365 -9.01 27.29 -33.99
C PRO A 365 -8.95 27.17 -32.46
N GLY A 366 -9.13 28.27 -31.73
CA GLY A 366 -9.40 28.22 -30.29
C GLY A 366 -10.79 27.63 -29.99
N VAL A 367 -11.12 27.44 -28.71
CA VAL A 367 -12.43 26.87 -28.30
C VAL A 367 -13.60 27.73 -28.82
N ASP A 368 -13.51 29.05 -28.68
CA ASP A 368 -14.58 29.96 -29.12
C ASP A 368 -14.72 29.97 -30.65
N GLU A 369 -13.60 29.95 -31.38
CA GLU A 369 -13.58 29.92 -32.84
C GLU A 369 -14.12 28.59 -33.40
N LEU A 370 -13.75 27.48 -32.77
CA LEU A 370 -14.28 26.16 -33.13
C LEU A 370 -15.79 26.10 -32.89
N ARG A 371 -16.25 26.65 -31.75
CA ARG A 371 -17.68 26.75 -31.45
C ARG A 371 -18.40 27.59 -32.50
N ASP A 372 -17.85 28.75 -32.87
CA ASP A 372 -18.42 29.59 -33.91
C ASP A 372 -18.48 28.87 -35.27
N LEU A 373 -17.46 28.08 -35.63
CA LEU A 373 -17.45 27.28 -36.86
C LEU A 373 -18.51 26.17 -36.87
N LEU A 374 -18.82 25.59 -35.71
CA LEU A 374 -19.86 24.58 -35.56
C LEU A 374 -21.27 25.21 -35.59
N ASP A 375 -21.46 26.31 -34.88
CA ASP A 375 -22.77 26.93 -34.68
C ASP A 375 -23.19 27.88 -35.82
N SER A 376 -22.24 28.62 -36.41
CA SER A 376 -22.55 29.78 -37.28
C SER A 376 -22.26 29.53 -38.76
N GLU A 377 -23.29 29.65 -39.59
CA GLU A 377 -23.14 29.67 -41.05
C GLU A 377 -22.31 30.88 -41.53
N ALA A 378 -22.40 32.02 -40.82
CA ALA A 378 -21.61 33.20 -41.16
C ALA A 378 -20.11 32.98 -40.95
N ALA A 379 -19.71 32.24 -39.90
CA ALA A 379 -18.32 31.89 -39.66
C ALA A 379 -17.77 30.97 -40.77
N ARG A 380 -18.58 29.99 -41.19
CA ARG A 380 -18.24 29.11 -42.33
C ARG A 380 -18.19 29.86 -43.66
N ALA A 381 -19.08 30.81 -43.90
CA ALA A 381 -19.05 31.66 -45.09
C ALA A 381 -17.81 32.55 -45.15
N ALA A 382 -17.37 33.10 -44.01
CA ALA A 382 -16.13 33.87 -43.92
C ALA A 382 -14.90 32.99 -44.21
N LEU A 383 -14.86 31.76 -43.66
CA LEU A 383 -13.79 30.80 -43.94
C LEU A 383 -13.76 30.41 -45.44
N ARG A 384 -14.93 30.18 -46.05
CA ARG A 384 -15.05 29.92 -47.49
C ARG A 384 -14.46 31.06 -48.33
N ALA A 385 -14.82 32.31 -48.03
CA ALA A 385 -14.29 33.46 -48.76
C ALA A 385 -12.75 33.55 -48.67
N ALA A 386 -12.18 33.28 -47.48
CA ALA A 386 -10.73 33.27 -47.29
C ALA A 386 -10.01 32.11 -48.00
N LEU A 387 -10.67 30.95 -48.13
CA LEU A 387 -10.16 29.81 -48.90
C LEU A 387 -10.20 30.06 -50.41
N ASP A 388 -11.25 30.73 -50.90
CA ASP A 388 -11.37 31.16 -52.31
C ASP A 388 -10.25 32.13 -52.68
N GLU A 389 -9.93 33.11 -51.83
CA GLU A 389 -8.81 34.04 -52.02
C GLU A 389 -7.45 33.33 -52.10
N ARG A 390 -7.30 32.17 -51.44
CA ARG A 390 -6.08 31.34 -51.45
C ARG A 390 -6.10 30.23 -52.52
N GLU A 391 -7.14 30.15 -53.34
CA GLU A 391 -7.36 29.10 -54.35
C GLU A 391 -7.28 27.66 -53.79
N ALA A 392 -7.65 27.48 -52.51
CA ALA A 392 -7.53 26.22 -51.76
C ALA A 392 -8.67 25.24 -52.07
N THR A 393 -8.76 24.79 -53.32
CA THR A 393 -9.89 23.99 -53.85
C THR A 393 -10.15 22.66 -53.14
N ALA A 394 -9.14 22.02 -52.56
CA ALA A 394 -9.32 20.79 -51.77
C ALA A 394 -10.08 21.07 -50.46
N HIS A 395 -9.68 22.10 -49.73
CA HIS A 395 -10.29 22.51 -48.46
C HIS A 395 -11.70 23.10 -48.63
N LEU A 396 -11.99 23.73 -49.77
CA LEU A 396 -13.37 24.13 -50.11
C LEU A 396 -14.30 22.91 -50.23
N ARG A 397 -13.84 21.80 -50.84
CA ARG A 397 -14.64 20.57 -50.95
C ARG A 397 -14.88 19.92 -49.59
N GLU A 398 -13.92 20.02 -48.68
CA GLU A 398 -14.04 19.53 -47.30
C GLU A 398 -15.10 20.32 -46.54
N LEU A 399 -15.07 21.66 -46.61
CA LEU A 399 -16.06 22.54 -46.00
C LEU A 399 -17.47 22.31 -46.59
N ASP A 400 -17.58 22.17 -47.91
CA ASP A 400 -18.85 21.83 -48.58
C ASP A 400 -19.38 20.44 -48.15
N ALA A 401 -18.47 19.50 -47.87
CA ALA A 401 -18.85 18.19 -47.37
C ALA A 401 -19.35 18.24 -45.92
N PHE A 402 -18.78 19.10 -45.08
CA PHE A 402 -19.27 19.35 -43.72
C PHE A 402 -20.67 19.96 -43.74
N GLU A 403 -20.90 21.02 -44.52
CA GLU A 403 -22.20 21.71 -44.56
C GLU A 403 -23.31 20.79 -45.08
N ARG A 404 -23.04 20.00 -46.14
CA ARG A 404 -24.00 19.02 -46.66
C ARG A 404 -24.40 17.98 -45.62
N ARG A 405 -23.46 17.54 -44.78
CA ARG A 405 -23.73 16.57 -43.70
C ARG A 405 -24.48 17.22 -42.55
N SER A 406 -24.16 18.47 -42.21
CA SER A 406 -24.81 19.23 -41.14
C SER A 406 -26.26 19.56 -41.46
N ALA A 407 -26.62 19.68 -42.74
CA ALA A 407 -27.99 19.86 -43.20
C ALA A 407 -28.83 18.57 -43.19
N ALA A 408 -28.23 17.39 -43.00
CA ALA A 408 -28.96 16.13 -42.93
C ALA A 408 -29.57 15.91 -41.52
N PRO A 409 -30.74 15.25 -41.39
CA PRO A 409 -31.30 14.92 -40.07
C PRO A 409 -30.33 14.06 -39.25
N GLY A 410 -30.01 14.48 -38.02
CA GLY A 410 -28.97 13.85 -37.19
C GLY A 410 -27.53 14.24 -37.59
N GLY A 411 -27.35 15.44 -38.14
CA GLY A 411 -26.06 15.98 -38.59
C GLY A 411 -25.06 16.27 -37.47
N PRO A 412 -23.75 16.42 -37.80
CA PRO A 412 -22.65 16.50 -36.83
C PRO A 412 -22.73 17.68 -35.86
N ALA A 413 -23.32 18.80 -36.29
CA ALA A 413 -23.54 19.98 -35.43
C ALA A 413 -24.57 19.76 -34.31
N GLU A 414 -25.34 18.66 -34.32
CA GLU A 414 -26.28 18.33 -33.25
C GLU A 414 -25.63 17.43 -32.16
N ALA A 415 -24.47 16.85 -32.45
CA ALA A 415 -23.76 15.92 -31.57
C ALA A 415 -22.43 16.46 -30.99
N LEU A 416 -21.81 17.42 -31.69
CA LEU A 416 -20.66 18.22 -31.28
C LEU A 416 -21.14 19.56 -30.75
#